data_AF-A0A847GVA5-F1
#
_entry.id   AF-A0A847GVA5-F1
#
_cell.length_a   1.000
_cell.length_b   1.000
_cell.length_c   1.000
_cell.angle_alpha   90.00
_cell.angle_beta   90.00
_cell.angle_gamma   90.00
#
_symmetry.space_group_name_H-M   'P 1'
#
loop_
_entity.id
_entity.type
_entity.pdbx_description
1 polymer ?
#
loop_
_entity_poly.entity_id
_entity_poly.type
_entity_poly.pdbx_seq_one_letter_code
_entity_poly.pdbx_strand_id
1 'polypeptide(L)'
;MDADPGQRRPAQTLGRVGAAVALWLTFSVLVGLVPILLGYARMESRANKVTVADVIARGEMALVCVGLAAGPLGLLIGTGRKRVFLKIVAGGMSFFLAALSAGYSSDLSANELEKNLELSSFLQTLTDDRADVDARKKALGDLTRLMNNPHADKNVIMRNSLYLLCGTVISGAACVALSELDA
;
A
#
# COMPACT_ATOMS: atom_id res chain seq x y z
N MET A 1 10.66 12.60 52.47
CA MET A 1 11.49 11.62 51.74
C MET A 1 10.72 11.28 50.49
N ASP A 2 10.83 12.14 49.50
CA ASP A 2 10.17 11.95 48.22
C ASP A 2 11.00 10.96 47.42
N ALA A 3 10.39 9.82 47.09
CA ALA A 3 11.01 8.83 46.24
C ALA A 3 11.35 9.49 44.90
N ASP A 4 12.63 9.45 44.53
CA ASP A 4 13.12 10.04 43.29
C ASP A 4 12.31 9.49 42.10
N PRO A 5 11.49 10.32 41.42
CA PRO A 5 10.66 9.89 40.29
C PRO A 5 11.51 9.49 39.06
N GLY A 6 12.83 9.66 39.11
CA GLY A 6 13.76 9.39 38.01
C GLY A 6 14.09 7.91 37.77
N GLN A 7 13.85 7.00 38.72
CA GLN A 7 14.38 5.63 38.61
C GLN A 7 13.34 4.61 38.10
N ARG A 8 12.70 4.91 36.96
CA ARG A 8 11.96 3.88 36.22
C ARG A 8 12.97 2.85 35.70
N ARG A 9 12.78 1.57 36.07
CA ARG A 9 13.68 0.49 35.64
C ARG A 9 13.56 0.31 34.11
N PRO A 10 14.67 0.32 33.35
CA PRO A 10 14.65 0.24 31.88
C PRO A 10 13.92 -1.01 31.35
N ALA A 11 13.87 -2.09 32.13
CA ALA A 11 13.16 -3.32 31.78
C ALA A 11 11.63 -3.12 31.67
N GLN A 12 11.02 -2.25 32.47
CA GLN A 12 9.57 -2.02 32.43
C GLN A 12 9.16 -1.23 31.18
N THR A 13 9.98 -0.28 30.75
CA THR A 13 9.73 0.53 29.56
C THR A 13 9.75 -0.32 28.29
N LEU A 14 10.72 -1.24 28.18
CA LEU A 14 10.83 -2.13 27.01
C LEU A 14 9.60 -3.04 26.86
N GLY A 15 9.08 -3.57 27.98
CA GLY A 15 7.89 -4.41 27.96
C GLY A 15 6.64 -3.67 27.47
N ARG A 16 6.46 -2.40 27.88
CA ARG A 16 5.34 -1.56 27.43
C ARG A 16 5.42 -1.23 25.95
N VAL A 17 6.61 -0.84 25.48
CA VAL A 17 6.87 -0.57 24.05
C VAL A 17 6.57 -1.81 23.21
N GLY A 18 7.07 -2.98 23.62
CA GLY A 18 6.84 -4.24 22.91
C GLY A 18 5.36 -4.59 22.82
N ALA A 19 4.61 -4.44 23.93
CA ALA A 19 3.17 -4.68 23.95
C ALA A 19 2.40 -3.71 23.05
N ALA A 20 2.74 -2.42 23.08
CA ALA A 20 2.10 -1.41 22.23
C ALA A 20 2.34 -1.67 20.74
N VAL A 21 3.59 -1.98 20.34
CA VAL A 21 3.93 -2.32 18.97
C VAL A 21 3.22 -3.61 18.53
N ALA A 22 3.19 -4.63 19.38
CA ALA A 22 2.50 -5.89 19.07
C ALA A 22 0.99 -5.69 18.90
N LEU A 23 0.36 -4.88 19.76
CA LEU A 23 -1.07 -4.56 19.68
C LEU A 23 -1.38 -3.74 18.43
N TRP A 24 -0.59 -2.69 18.16
CA TRP A 24 -0.70 -1.92 16.93
C TRP A 24 -0.54 -2.80 15.70
N LEU A 25 0.49 -3.64 15.64
CA LEU A 25 0.76 -4.50 14.49
C LEU A 25 -0.41 -5.48 14.28
N THR A 26 -0.88 -6.12 15.35
CA THR A 26 -2.01 -7.06 15.28
C THR A 26 -3.26 -6.37 14.73
N PHE A 27 -3.68 -5.23 15.30
CA PHE A 27 -4.93 -4.59 14.88
C PHE A 27 -4.79 -3.86 13.55
N SER A 28 -3.74 -3.06 13.36
CA SER A 28 -3.59 -2.24 12.15
C SER A 28 -3.24 -3.06 10.92
N VAL A 29 -2.40 -4.10 11.03
CA VAL A 29 -2.08 -4.96 9.89
C VAL A 29 -3.26 -5.85 9.54
N LEU A 30 -3.95 -6.45 10.52
CA LEU A 30 -5.12 -7.27 10.22
C LEU A 30 -6.25 -6.46 9.59
N VAL A 31 -6.57 -5.28 10.14
CA VAL A 31 -7.60 -4.40 9.56
C VAL A 31 -7.16 -3.87 8.19
N GLY A 32 -5.87 -3.54 8.01
CA GLY A 32 -5.31 -3.13 6.73
C GLY A 32 -5.33 -4.22 5.66
N LEU A 33 -5.29 -5.51 6.04
CA LEU A 33 -5.42 -6.63 5.10
C LEU A 33 -6.86 -6.85 4.60
N VAL A 34 -7.87 -6.38 5.34
CA VAL A 34 -9.28 -6.59 4.97
C VAL A 34 -9.62 -6.06 3.57
N PRO A 35 -9.27 -4.82 3.17
CA PRO A 35 -9.48 -4.34 1.81
C PRO A 35 -8.89 -5.26 0.74
N ILE A 36 -7.65 -5.75 0.94
CA ILE A 36 -6.96 -6.64 -0.01
C ILE A 36 -7.70 -7.97 -0.14
N LEU A 37 -8.13 -8.56 0.98
CA LEU A 37 -8.89 -9.81 1.00
C LEU A 37 -10.25 -9.65 0.30
N LEU A 38 -10.95 -8.54 0.55
CA LEU A 38 -12.22 -8.22 -0.12
C LEU A 38 -12.03 -7.99 -1.62
N GLY A 39 -10.96 -7.28 -2.02
CA GLY A 39 -10.57 -7.07 -3.40
C GLY A 39 -10.32 -8.39 -4.12
N TYR A 40 -9.56 -9.29 -3.48
CA TYR A 40 -9.29 -10.64 -3.98
C TYR A 40 -10.58 -11.46 -4.14
N ALA A 41 -11.40 -11.57 -3.08
CA ALA A 41 -12.66 -12.32 -3.11
C ALA A 41 -13.62 -11.80 -4.19
N ARG A 42 -13.68 -10.48 -4.38
CA ARG A 42 -14.48 -9.85 -5.44
C ARG A 42 -13.99 -10.19 -6.84
N MET A 43 -12.69 -10.40 -7.03
CA MET A 43 -12.15 -10.80 -8.33
C MET A 43 -12.32 -12.31 -8.58
N GLU A 44 -12.17 -13.14 -7.54
CA GLU A 44 -12.36 -14.59 -7.63
C GLU A 44 -13.81 -14.95 -8.00
N SER A 45 -14.79 -14.23 -7.44
CA SER A 45 -16.20 -14.41 -7.81
C SER A 45 -16.53 -14.11 -9.28
N ARG A 46 -15.62 -13.49 -10.03
CA ARG A 46 -15.75 -13.25 -11.48
C ARG A 46 -15.08 -14.32 -12.35
N ALA A 47 -14.62 -15.43 -11.75
CA ALA A 47 -13.98 -16.57 -12.43
C ALA A 47 -12.72 -16.22 -13.27
N ASN A 48 -12.10 -15.06 -13.01
CA ASN A 48 -10.83 -14.72 -13.62
C ASN A 48 -9.68 -15.43 -12.88
N LYS A 49 -8.61 -15.78 -13.58
CA LYS A 49 -7.36 -16.20 -12.93
C LYS A 49 -6.74 -14.98 -12.25
N VAL A 50 -7.12 -14.74 -11.00
CA VAL A 50 -6.66 -13.58 -10.23
C VAL A 50 -5.29 -13.87 -9.66
N THR A 51 -4.36 -12.93 -9.84
CA THR A 51 -3.09 -12.93 -9.11
C THR A 51 -3.07 -11.81 -8.08
N VAL A 52 -2.35 -12.00 -6.98
CA VAL A 52 -2.19 -10.97 -5.92
C VAL A 52 -1.65 -9.66 -6.51
N ALA A 53 -0.79 -9.75 -7.53
CA ALA A 53 -0.28 -8.59 -8.26
C ALA A 53 -1.40 -7.74 -8.88
N ASP A 54 -2.51 -8.35 -9.31
CA ASP A 54 -3.63 -7.63 -9.93
C ASP A 54 -4.43 -6.84 -8.88
N VAL A 55 -4.53 -7.36 -7.65
CA VAL A 55 -5.15 -6.65 -6.51
C VAL A 55 -4.27 -5.46 -6.10
N ILE A 56 -2.96 -5.68 -6.03
CA ILE A 56 -1.97 -4.63 -5.73
C ILE A 56 -2.00 -3.51 -6.79
N ALA A 57 -2.10 -3.88 -8.07
CA ALA A 57 -2.12 -2.93 -9.20
C ALA A 57 -3.32 -1.97 -9.17
N ARG A 58 -4.41 -2.33 -8.48
CA ARG A 58 -5.60 -1.46 -8.29
C ARG A 58 -5.41 -0.36 -7.24
N GLY A 59 -4.23 -0.27 -6.64
CA GLY A 59 -3.92 0.76 -5.66
C GLY A 59 -4.44 0.50 -4.24
N GLU A 60 -5.03 -0.66 -3.99
CA GLU A 60 -5.46 -1.06 -2.64
C GLU A 60 -4.28 -1.07 -1.65
N MET A 61 -3.07 -1.39 -2.14
CA MET A 61 -1.86 -1.42 -1.32
C MET A 61 -1.46 -0.03 -0.78
N ALA A 62 -1.71 1.04 -1.54
CA ALA A 62 -1.50 2.40 -1.05
C ALA A 62 -2.44 2.75 0.11
N LEU A 63 -3.71 2.34 0.03
CA LEU A 63 -4.65 2.56 1.13
C LEU A 63 -4.20 1.84 2.39
N VAL A 64 -3.65 0.63 2.26
CA VAL A 64 -3.07 -0.11 3.40
C VAL A 64 -1.87 0.66 3.97
N CYS A 65 -0.93 1.10 3.13
CA CYS A 65 0.24 1.85 3.62
C CYS A 65 -0.17 3.16 4.30
N VAL A 66 -1.10 3.92 3.73
CA VAL A 66 -1.64 5.15 4.33
C VAL A 66 -2.30 4.87 5.67
N GLY A 67 -3.15 3.83 5.76
CA GLY A 67 -3.80 3.43 7.01
C GLY A 67 -2.81 3.01 8.10
N LEU A 68 -1.78 2.22 7.72
CA LEU A 68 -0.71 1.80 8.61
C LEU A 68 0.15 2.96 9.11
N ALA A 69 0.37 3.98 8.28
CA ALA A 69 1.12 5.18 8.64
C ALA A 69 0.30 6.14 9.54
N ALA A 70 -1.00 6.30 9.27
CA ALA A 70 -1.85 7.30 9.93
C ALA A 70 -1.97 7.09 11.45
N GLY A 71 -2.12 5.84 11.91
CA GLY A 71 -2.27 5.52 13.34
C GLY A 71 -1.04 5.92 14.17
N PRO A 72 0.15 5.35 13.91
CA PRO A 72 1.39 5.70 14.59
C PRO A 72 1.74 7.17 14.47
N LEU A 73 1.48 7.80 13.31
CA LEU A 73 1.72 9.22 13.11
C LEU A 73 0.85 10.07 14.05
N GLY A 74 -0.44 9.72 14.19
CA GLY A 74 -1.36 10.39 15.13
C GLY A 74 -0.91 10.25 16.59
N LEU A 75 -0.49 9.04 17.00
CA LEU A 75 0.06 8.80 18.34
C LEU A 75 1.34 9.60 18.60
N LEU A 76 2.22 9.69 17.60
CA LEU A 76 3.47 10.42 17.70
C LEU A 76 3.24 11.92 17.89
N ILE A 77 2.26 12.50 17.19
CA ILE A 77 1.88 13.92 17.32
C ILE A 77 1.19 14.19 18.66
N GLY A 78 0.42 13.24 19.18
CA GLY A 78 -0.32 13.38 20.44
C GLY A 78 0.52 13.26 21.72
N THR A 79 1.80 12.88 21.63
CA THR A 79 2.68 12.69 22.80
C THR A 79 3.64 13.87 23.01
N GLY A 80 4.16 14.03 24.24
CA GLY A 80 4.84 15.24 24.75
C GLY A 80 6.02 15.82 23.93
N ARG A 81 6.61 16.92 24.41
CA ARG A 81 7.66 17.68 23.70
C ARG A 81 9.08 17.10 23.83
N LYS A 82 9.28 15.94 24.44
CA LYS A 82 10.62 15.37 24.52
C LYS A 82 10.99 14.80 23.15
N ARG A 83 12.26 14.97 22.75
CA ARG A 83 12.82 14.42 21.49
C ARG A 83 12.03 14.79 20.23
N VAL A 84 11.50 16.01 20.13
CA VAL A 84 10.69 16.48 18.99
C VAL A 84 11.34 16.18 17.64
N PHE A 85 12.66 16.37 17.53
CA PHE A 85 13.39 16.11 16.30
C PHE A 85 13.27 14.64 15.82
N LEU A 86 13.44 13.67 16.72
CA LEU A 86 13.29 12.24 16.38
C LEU A 86 11.85 11.92 15.96
N LYS A 87 10.87 12.56 16.59
CA LYS A 87 9.46 12.41 16.21
C LYS A 87 9.19 12.97 14.82
N ILE A 88 9.73 14.14 14.50
CA ILE A 88 9.60 14.75 13.17
C ILE A 88 10.22 13.84 12.11
N VAL A 89 11.41 13.29 12.35
CA VAL A 89 12.07 12.38 11.40
C VAL A 89 11.27 11.09 11.21
N ALA A 90 10.83 10.45 12.30
CA ALA A 90 10.07 9.20 12.23
C ALA A 90 8.69 9.40 11.55
N GLY A 91 7.96 10.44 11.95
CA GLY A 91 6.67 10.78 11.36
C GLY A 91 6.80 11.21 9.90
N GLY A 92 7.82 12.01 9.58
CA GLY A 92 8.15 12.44 8.22
C GLY A 92 8.48 11.26 7.31
N MET A 93 9.26 10.29 7.78
CA MET A 93 9.57 9.08 7.01
C MET A 93 8.32 8.24 6.75
N SER A 94 7.46 8.06 7.76
CA SER A 94 6.21 7.31 7.61
C SER A 94 5.26 7.98 6.61
N PHE A 95 5.12 9.31 6.69
CA PHE A 95 4.35 10.10 5.74
C PHE A 95 4.93 10.03 4.32
N PHE A 96 6.25 10.16 4.18
CA PHE A 96 6.93 10.09 2.89
C PHE A 96 6.73 8.73 2.20
N LEU A 97 6.85 7.63 2.94
CA LEU A 97 6.60 6.28 2.41
C LEU A 97 5.14 6.09 1.99
N ALA A 98 4.19 6.60 2.78
CA ALA A 98 2.78 6.58 2.42
C ALA A 98 2.51 7.39 1.13
N ALA A 99 3.12 8.56 0.99
CA ALA A 99 3.02 9.39 -0.21
C ALA A 99 3.63 8.71 -1.45
N LEU A 100 4.81 8.10 -1.30
CA LEU A 100 5.43 7.31 -2.38
C LEU A 100 4.55 6.13 -2.78
N SER A 101 3.95 5.42 -1.81
CA SER A 101 3.02 4.34 -2.10
C SER A 101 1.79 4.82 -2.85
N ALA A 102 1.23 5.97 -2.47
CA ALA A 102 0.08 6.56 -3.15
C ALA A 102 0.41 6.95 -4.60
N GLY A 103 1.55 7.63 -4.83
CA GLY A 103 2.01 7.98 -6.18
C GLY A 103 2.27 6.75 -7.05
N TYR A 104 2.96 5.75 -6.49
CA TYR A 104 3.21 4.50 -7.20
C TYR A 104 1.91 3.77 -7.59
N SER A 105 0.93 3.73 -6.67
CA SER A 105 -0.39 3.14 -6.94
C SER A 105 -1.24 3.95 -7.93
N SER A 106 -1.14 5.28 -7.94
CA SER A 106 -1.83 6.10 -8.94
C SER A 106 -1.28 5.87 -10.34
N ASP A 107 0.03 5.74 -10.49
CA ASP A 107 0.66 5.46 -11.79
C ASP A 107 0.25 4.08 -12.32
N LEU A 108 0.22 3.06 -11.45
CA LEU A 108 -0.27 1.73 -11.81
C LEU A 108 -1.75 1.77 -12.23
N SER A 109 -2.58 2.50 -11.49
CA SER A 109 -4.01 2.62 -11.78
C SER A 109 -4.27 3.37 -13.09
N ALA A 110 -3.50 4.41 -13.38
CA ALA A 110 -3.59 5.16 -14.63
C ALA A 110 -3.22 4.30 -15.84
N ASN A 111 -2.12 3.54 -15.74
CA ASN A 111 -1.69 2.61 -16.79
C ASN A 111 -2.72 1.50 -17.05
N GLU A 112 -3.36 0.97 -16.01
CA GLU A 112 -4.44 -0.02 -16.17
C GLU A 112 -5.70 0.59 -16.78
N LEU A 113 -6.05 1.83 -16.42
CA LEU A 113 -7.20 2.52 -17.00
C LEU A 113 -7.01 2.80 -18.49
N GLU A 114 -5.82 3.29 -18.88
CA GLU A 114 -5.48 3.56 -20.28
C GLU A 114 -5.60 2.29 -21.15
N LYS A 115 -5.07 1.16 -20.68
CA LYS A 115 -5.22 -0.14 -21.37
C LYS A 115 -6.67 -0.56 -21.55
N ASN A 116 -7.49 -0.38 -20.51
CA ASN A 116 -8.91 -0.75 -20.59
C ASN A 116 -9.66 0.13 -21.60
N LEU A 117 -9.28 1.41 -21.72
CA LEU A 117 -9.83 2.31 -22.74
C LEU A 117 -9.39 1.91 -24.15
N GLU A 118 -8.10 1.61 -24.35
CA GLU A 118 -7.59 1.11 -25.63
C GLU A 118 -8.27 -0.19 -26.05
N LEU A 119 -8.36 -1.16 -25.12
CA LEU A 119 -9.03 -2.44 -25.35
C LEU A 119 -10.50 -2.24 -25.74
N SER A 120 -11.21 -1.37 -25.03
CA SER A 120 -12.60 -1.03 -25.33
C SER A 120 -12.73 -0.44 -26.74
N SER A 121 -11.79 0.41 -27.16
CA SER A 121 -11.80 1.01 -28.50
C SER A 121 -11.57 -0.03 -29.61
N PHE A 122 -10.66 -0.99 -29.39
CA PHE A 122 -10.42 -2.08 -30.34
C PHE A 122 -11.62 -3.02 -30.44
N LEU A 123 -12.22 -3.38 -29.30
CA LEU A 123 -13.43 -4.21 -29.28
C LEU A 123 -14.60 -3.51 -29.97
N GLN A 124 -14.75 -2.20 -29.79
CA GLN A 124 -15.77 -1.43 -30.50
C GLN A 124 -15.53 -1.45 -32.01
N THR A 125 -14.28 -1.32 -32.47
CA THR A 125 -13.91 -1.41 -33.90
C THR A 125 -14.18 -2.80 -34.49
N LEU A 126 -13.95 -3.86 -33.71
CA LEU A 126 -14.22 -5.24 -34.11
C LEU A 126 -15.71 -5.57 -34.14
N THR A 127 -16.50 -4.91 -33.29
CA THR A 127 -17.96 -5.12 -33.17
C THR A 127 -18.74 -4.28 -34.18
N ASP A 128 -18.16 -3.21 -34.73
CA ASP A 128 -18.84 -2.37 -35.72
C ASP A 128 -18.98 -3.11 -37.06
N ASP A 129 -20.22 -3.48 -37.39
CA ASP A 129 -20.60 -4.15 -38.64
C ASP A 129 -20.26 -3.36 -39.91
N ARG A 130 -19.99 -2.05 -39.79
CA ARG A 130 -19.60 -1.18 -40.90
C ARG A 130 -18.09 -1.05 -41.08
N ALA A 131 -17.29 -1.57 -40.15
CA ALA A 131 -15.84 -1.47 -40.23
C ALA A 131 -15.28 -2.32 -41.38
N ASP A 132 -14.35 -1.73 -42.14
CA ASP A 132 -13.64 -2.40 -43.23
C ASP A 132 -12.84 -3.61 -42.74
N VAL A 133 -12.69 -4.62 -43.59
CA VAL A 133 -12.03 -5.89 -43.24
C VAL A 133 -10.57 -5.67 -42.87
N ASP A 134 -9.89 -4.74 -43.54
CA ASP A 134 -8.51 -4.39 -43.24
C ASP A 134 -8.38 -3.67 -41.89
N ALA A 135 -9.34 -2.82 -41.54
CA ALA A 135 -9.39 -2.17 -40.23
C ALA A 135 -9.57 -3.18 -39.10
N ARG A 136 -10.46 -4.17 -39.27
CA ARG A 136 -10.64 -5.27 -38.30
C ARG A 136 -9.38 -6.11 -38.16
N LYS A 137 -8.73 -6.47 -39.27
CA LYS A 137 -7.49 -7.26 -39.26
C LYS A 137 -6.36 -6.54 -38.55
N LYS A 138 -6.23 -5.23 -38.77
CA LYS A 138 -5.26 -4.39 -38.06
C LYS A 138 -5.55 -4.34 -36.56
N ALA A 139 -6.80 -4.05 -36.17
CA ALA A 139 -7.22 -4.02 -34.77
C ALA A 139 -6.97 -5.36 -34.06
N LEU A 140 -7.19 -6.48 -34.74
CA LEU A 140 -6.91 -7.83 -34.21
C LEU A 140 -5.39 -8.06 -34.00
N GLY A 141 -4.57 -7.58 -34.93
CA GLY A 141 -3.12 -7.64 -34.83
C GLY A 141 -2.56 -6.81 -33.68
N ASP A 142 -3.07 -5.59 -33.52
CA ASP A 142 -2.69 -4.68 -32.43
C ASP A 142 -3.17 -5.22 -31.07
N LEU A 143 -4.39 -5.75 -30.99
CA LEU A 143 -4.91 -6.46 -29.82
C LEU A 143 -4.02 -7.65 -29.42
N THR A 144 -3.60 -8.45 -30.40
CA THR A 144 -2.72 -9.60 -30.16
C THR A 144 -1.36 -9.16 -29.63
N ARG A 145 -0.80 -8.07 -30.16
CA ARG A 145 0.45 -7.50 -29.65
C ARG A 145 0.30 -6.98 -28.22
N LEU A 146 -0.79 -6.30 -27.93
CA LEU A 146 -1.09 -5.77 -26.59
C LEU A 146 -1.27 -6.90 -25.58
N MET A 147 -1.93 -8.00 -25.95
CA MET A 147 -2.04 -9.19 -25.09
C MET A 147 -0.73 -9.95 -24.93
N ASN A 148 0.14 -9.96 -25.96
CA ASN A 148 1.41 -10.69 -25.94
C ASN A 148 2.55 -9.92 -25.26
N ASN A 149 2.39 -8.63 -24.99
CA ASN A 149 3.41 -7.83 -24.33
C ASN A 149 2.95 -7.46 -22.91
N PRO A 150 3.11 -8.37 -21.93
CA PRO A 150 2.80 -8.07 -20.53
C PRO A 150 3.81 -7.04 -20.02
N HIS A 151 3.53 -5.76 -20.27
CA HIS A 151 4.46 -4.65 -20.05
C HIS A 151 4.70 -4.30 -18.58
N ALA A 152 4.01 -4.96 -17.65
CA ALA A 152 4.36 -4.90 -16.25
C ALA A 152 4.79 -6.29 -15.80
N ASP A 153 6.10 -6.45 -15.61
CA ASP A 153 6.63 -7.63 -14.93
C ASP A 153 5.98 -7.66 -13.53
N LYS A 154 5.02 -8.57 -13.36
CA LYS A 154 4.26 -8.72 -12.11
C LYS A 154 5.21 -8.90 -10.93
N ASN A 155 6.40 -9.46 -11.16
CA ASN A 155 7.43 -9.59 -10.15
C ASN A 155 7.99 -8.23 -9.70
N VAL A 156 8.18 -7.29 -10.62
CA VAL A 156 8.64 -5.92 -10.28
C VAL A 156 7.58 -5.19 -9.48
N ILE A 157 6.31 -5.25 -9.89
CA ILE A 157 5.20 -4.65 -9.14
C ILE A 157 5.14 -5.23 -7.73
N MET A 158 5.12 -6.56 -7.63
CA MET A 158 5.03 -7.25 -6.35
C MET A 158 6.21 -6.91 -5.43
N ARG A 159 7.43 -6.89 -5.97
CA ARG A 159 8.66 -6.57 -5.22
C ARG A 159 8.65 -5.13 -4.70
N ASN A 160 8.33 -4.15 -5.55
CA ASN A 160 8.31 -2.74 -5.14
C ASN A 160 7.25 -2.49 -4.08
N SER A 161 6.07 -3.08 -4.25
CA SER A 161 4.97 -2.91 -3.31
C SER A 161 5.29 -3.56 -1.96
N LEU A 162 5.94 -4.72 -1.96
CA LEU A 162 6.44 -5.37 -0.74
C LEU A 162 7.45 -4.48 0.00
N TYR A 163 8.39 -3.85 -0.71
CA TYR A 163 9.34 -2.92 -0.09
C TYR A 163 8.65 -1.71 0.56
N LEU A 164 7.66 -1.13 -0.12
CA LEU A 164 6.88 -0.02 0.42
C LEU A 164 6.09 -0.42 1.67
N LEU A 165 5.46 -1.60 1.65
CA LEU A 165 4.75 -2.13 2.81
C LEU A 165 5.70 -2.38 3.99
N CYS A 166 6.80 -3.11 3.78
CA CYS A 166 7.78 -3.39 4.83
C CYS A 166 8.37 -2.08 5.42
N GLY A 167 8.73 -1.12 4.56
CA GLY A 167 9.21 0.18 5.00
C GLY A 167 8.18 0.92 5.86
N THR A 168 6.91 0.90 5.45
CA THR A 168 5.81 1.54 6.18
C THR A 168 5.60 0.89 7.55
N VAL A 169 5.64 -0.45 7.62
CA VAL A 169 5.51 -1.18 8.89
C VAL A 169 6.66 -0.85 9.84
N ILE A 170 7.91 -0.86 9.34
CA ILE A 170 9.10 -0.54 10.16
C ILE A 170 9.03 0.89 10.67
N SER A 171 8.70 1.85 9.79
CA SER A 171 8.57 3.26 10.17
C SER A 171 7.43 3.47 11.16
N GLY A 172 6.29 2.81 10.98
CA GLY A 172 5.15 2.85 11.91
C GLY A 172 5.50 2.29 13.28
N ALA A 173 6.19 1.15 13.33
CA ALA A 173 6.67 0.56 14.59
C ALA A 173 7.63 1.50 15.33
N ALA A 174 8.52 2.19 14.59
CA ALA A 174 9.41 3.19 15.17
C ALA A 174 8.63 4.38 15.77
N CYS A 175 7.57 4.86 15.10
CA CYS A 175 6.68 5.89 15.63
C CYS A 175 6.00 5.46 16.93
N VAL A 176 5.43 4.25 16.97
CA VAL A 176 4.80 3.71 18.20
C VAL A 176 5.81 3.55 19.34
N ALA A 177 7.01 3.04 19.04
CA ALA A 177 8.05 2.90 20.05
C ALA A 177 8.48 4.27 20.62
N LEU A 178 8.63 5.28 19.77
CA LEU A 178 8.97 6.63 20.19
C LEU A 178 7.85 7.30 21.01
N SER A 179 6.58 7.05 20.70
CA SER A 179 5.46 7.59 21.48
C SER A 179 5.41 7.00 22.89
N GLU A 180 5.67 5.69 23.04
CA GLU A 180 5.69 5.01 24.34
C GLU A 180 6.91 5.38 25.19
N LEU A 181 8.07 5.65 24.56
CA LEU A 181 9.26 6.12 25.28
C LEU A 181 9.07 7.53 25.88
N ASP A 182 8.10 8.28 25.38
CA ASP A 182 7.81 9.65 25.80
C ASP A 182 6.65 9.76 26.80
N ALA A 183 5.92 8.65 27.04
CA ALA A 183 4.80 8.54 27.98
C ALA A 183 5.23 8.18 29.43
#